data_AF-A0A7S2ANN7-F1
#
_entry.id   AF-A0A7S2ANN7-F1
#
_cell.length_a   1.000
_cell.length_b   1.000
_cell.length_c   1.000
_cell.angle_alpha   90.00
_cell.angle_beta   90.00
_cell.angle_gamma   90.00
#
_symmetry.space_group_name_H-M   'P 1'
#
loop_
_entity.id
_entity.type
_entity.pdbx_description
1 polymer ?
#
loop_
_entity_poly.entity_id
_entity_poly.type
_entity_poly.pdbx_seq_one_letter_code
_entity_poly.pdbx_strand_id
1 'polypeptide(L)'
;LEKEKDHVEGFAPEVAWVTKSGESDLEVPLAIRPTSETVMYPVFAKWIRSHRDLPLKLNQWCNVVRWEFKHPTPFIRTREFLWQEGHTAHANKKSADDEVITILKLYARIYEELLACPVIQGVKSEKEKFAGGLYTTTVEAFIPTTGKGV
;
A
#
# COMPACT_ATOMS: atom_id res chain seq x y z
N LEU A 1 -12.95 -2.12 8.86
CA LEU A 1 -12.05 -3.10 8.22
C LEU A 1 -12.84 -4.24 7.58
N GLU A 2 -13.70 -4.96 8.31
CA GLU A 2 -14.39 -6.18 7.85
C GLU A 2 -15.32 -6.06 6.63
N LYS A 3 -15.62 -4.85 6.16
CA LYS A 3 -16.49 -4.63 5.00
C LYS A 3 -15.83 -5.03 3.66
N GLU A 4 -14.50 -5.13 3.65
CA GLU A 4 -13.66 -5.51 2.51
C GLU A 4 -12.89 -6.81 2.82
N LYS A 5 -13.61 -7.92 3.01
CA LYS A 5 -13.05 -9.20 3.52
C LYS A 5 -11.86 -9.71 2.69
N ASP A 6 -11.95 -9.61 1.38
CA ASP A 6 -10.92 -10.12 0.46
C ASP A 6 -9.57 -9.40 0.63
N HIS A 7 -9.59 -8.13 1.05
CA HIS A 7 -8.38 -7.38 1.39
C HIS A 7 -7.90 -7.69 2.82
N VAL A 8 -8.83 -7.85 3.76
CA VAL A 8 -8.52 -8.01 5.19
C VAL A 8 -7.91 -9.36 5.52
N GLU A 9 -8.29 -10.45 4.83
CA GLU A 9 -7.74 -11.79 5.12
C GLU A 9 -6.21 -11.86 5.00
N GLY A 10 -5.61 -11.10 4.07
CA GLY A 10 -4.15 -11.00 3.94
C GLY A 10 -3.46 -10.18 5.05
N PHE A 11 -4.18 -9.23 5.67
CA PHE A 11 -3.62 -8.32 6.68
C PHE A 11 -4.04 -8.64 8.12
N ALA A 12 -5.07 -9.47 8.31
CA ALA A 12 -5.69 -9.76 9.60
C ALA A 12 -4.69 -10.09 10.73
N PRO A 13 -3.63 -10.91 10.53
CA PRO A 13 -2.67 -11.19 11.61
C PRO A 13 -1.77 -10.01 11.98
N GLU A 14 -1.63 -8.99 11.13
CA GLU A 14 -0.69 -7.87 11.31
C GLU A 14 -1.37 -6.56 11.78
N VAL A 15 -2.69 -6.55 11.99
CA VAL A 15 -3.42 -5.36 12.42
C VAL A 15 -3.21 -5.10 13.91
N ALA A 16 -2.68 -3.92 14.25
CA ALA A 16 -2.62 -3.45 15.63
C ALA A 16 -3.97 -2.84 16.05
N TRP A 17 -4.48 -3.27 17.20
CA TRP A 17 -5.77 -2.84 17.74
C TRP A 17 -5.59 -2.00 19.01
N VAL A 18 -6.32 -0.89 19.07
CA VAL A 18 -6.51 -0.05 20.25
C VAL A 18 -7.84 -0.44 20.87
N THR A 19 -7.78 -0.99 22.08
CA THR A 19 -8.98 -1.45 22.83
C THR A 19 -9.28 -0.60 24.06
N LYS A 20 -8.33 0.24 24.50
CA LYS A 20 -8.43 1.08 25.71
C LYS A 20 -7.92 2.49 25.48
N SER A 21 -8.44 3.43 26.27
CA SER A 21 -7.92 4.80 26.42
C SER A 21 -7.67 5.06 27.91
N GLY A 22 -6.40 5.04 28.32
CA GLY A 22 -6.05 5.00 29.76
C GLY A 22 -6.57 3.70 30.39
N GLU A 23 -7.35 3.83 31.46
CA GLU A 23 -7.94 2.67 32.16
C GLU A 23 -9.33 2.27 31.63
N SER A 24 -9.92 3.05 30.71
CA SER A 24 -11.27 2.80 30.19
C SER A 24 -11.24 1.99 28.89
N ASP A 25 -12.07 0.94 28.82
CA ASP A 25 -12.31 0.18 27.59
C ASP A 25 -13.08 1.00 26.55
N LEU A 26 -12.72 0.85 25.28
CA LEU A 26 -13.46 1.41 24.15
C LEU A 26 -14.67 0.52 23.83
N GLU A 27 -15.81 1.14 23.53
CA GLU A 27 -17.03 0.41 23.11
C GLU A 27 -16.79 -0.43 21.84
N VAL A 28 -15.98 0.10 20.92
CA VAL A 28 -15.57 -0.58 19.69
C VAL A 28 -14.05 -0.48 19.55
N PRO A 29 -13.33 -1.61 19.43
CA PRO A 29 -11.90 -1.60 19.15
C PRO A 29 -11.58 -0.85 17.86
N LEU A 30 -10.56 0.00 17.91
CA LEU A 30 -10.09 0.78 16.77
C LEU A 30 -8.81 0.16 16.23
N ALA A 31 -8.75 -0.06 14.93
CA ALA A 31 -7.51 -0.52 14.29
C ALA A 31 -6.62 0.66 13.90
N ILE A 32 -5.32 0.53 14.14
CA ILE A 32 -4.31 1.40 13.54
C ILE A 32 -4.17 1.02 12.07
N ARG A 33 -4.07 2.01 11.17
CA ARG A 33 -4.05 1.73 9.73
C ARG A 33 -2.85 0.85 9.34
N PRO A 34 -3.08 -0.31 8.70
CA PRO A 34 -2.03 -1.03 7.98
C PRO A 34 -1.86 -0.52 6.53
N THR A 35 -2.91 0.15 6.03
CA THR A 35 -3.09 0.79 4.72
C THR A 35 -4.44 1.54 4.70
N SER A 36 -4.67 2.48 3.78
CA SER A 36 -5.81 3.41 3.86
C SER A 36 -7.02 3.08 2.98
N GLU A 37 -7.05 1.97 2.24
CA GLU A 37 -8.15 1.60 1.32
C GLU A 37 -9.51 1.61 2.02
N THR A 38 -9.62 0.95 3.18
CA THR A 38 -10.89 0.85 3.92
C THR A 38 -11.34 2.17 4.54
N VAL A 39 -10.47 3.18 4.58
CA VAL A 39 -10.78 4.55 5.01
C VAL A 39 -11.13 5.42 3.80
N MET A 40 -10.35 5.33 2.72
CA MET A 40 -10.47 6.19 1.54
C MET A 40 -11.62 5.79 0.62
N TYR A 41 -11.83 4.50 0.36
CA TYR A 41 -12.77 4.04 -0.67
C TYR A 41 -14.24 4.33 -0.34
N PRO A 42 -14.71 4.24 0.93
CA PRO A 42 -16.04 4.71 1.29
C PRO A 42 -16.25 6.20 1.02
N VAL A 43 -15.18 7.01 1.07
CA VAL A 43 -15.22 8.44 0.77
C VAL A 43 -15.19 8.68 -0.75
N PHE A 44 -14.37 7.92 -1.50
CA PHE A 44 -14.35 7.97 -2.96
C PHE A 44 -15.72 7.70 -3.56
N ALA A 45 -16.43 6.68 -3.04
CA ALA A 45 -17.79 6.34 -3.45
C ALA A 45 -18.81 7.47 -3.19
N LYS A 46 -18.53 8.38 -2.25
CA LYS A 46 -19.35 9.56 -1.99
C LYS A 46 -19.01 10.74 -2.92
N TRP A 47 -17.74 10.87 -3.30
CA TRP A 47 -17.25 11.95 -4.16
C TRP A 47 -17.50 11.72 -5.64
N ILE A 48 -17.33 10.48 -6.11
CA ILE A 48 -17.49 10.14 -7.53
C ILE A 48 -18.98 9.86 -7.80
N ARG A 49 -19.65 10.80 -8.47
CA ARG A 49 -21.08 10.72 -8.81
C ARG A 49 -21.34 10.70 -10.31
N SER A 50 -20.41 11.18 -11.11
CA SER A 50 -20.46 11.15 -12.57
C SER A 50 -19.07 10.92 -13.17
N HIS A 51 -19.04 10.67 -14.49
CA HIS A 51 -17.79 10.57 -15.25
C HIS A 51 -16.93 11.84 -15.18
N ARG A 52 -17.51 13.01 -14.84
CA ARG A 52 -16.79 14.28 -14.73
C ARG A 52 -15.96 14.40 -13.45
N ASP A 53 -16.22 13.55 -12.46
CA ASP A 53 -15.47 13.49 -11.20
C ASP A 53 -14.20 12.63 -11.35
N LEU A 54 -13.97 12.07 -12.54
CA LEU A 54 -12.83 11.22 -12.87
C LEU A 54 -11.89 11.94 -13.87
N PRO A 55 -10.56 11.70 -13.77
CA PRO A 55 -9.91 10.86 -12.78
C PRO A 55 -9.79 11.54 -11.41
N LEU A 56 -10.03 10.78 -10.33
CA LEU A 56 -9.69 11.21 -8.98
C LEU A 56 -8.28 10.69 -8.67
N LYS A 57 -7.36 11.57 -8.26
CA LYS A 57 -5.99 11.19 -7.89
C LYS A 57 -5.60 11.84 -6.56
N LEU A 58 -5.33 11.03 -5.55
CA LEU A 58 -4.90 11.50 -4.23
C LEU A 58 -3.61 10.80 -3.82
N ASN A 59 -2.78 11.53 -3.09
CA ASN A 59 -1.56 11.04 -2.47
C ASN A 59 -1.49 11.56 -1.04
N GLN A 60 -1.02 10.72 -0.12
CA GLN A 60 -0.72 11.14 1.24
C GLN A 60 0.65 10.64 1.68
N TRP A 61 1.34 11.47 2.48
CA TRP A 61 2.54 11.09 3.22
C TRP A 61 2.14 10.83 4.66
N CYS A 62 2.45 9.65 5.18
CA CYS A 62 2.06 9.28 6.53
C CYS A 62 2.88 8.12 7.10
N ASN A 63 2.72 7.89 8.41
CA ASN A 63 3.12 6.66 9.05
C ASN A 63 2.03 5.59 8.95
N VAL A 64 2.46 4.34 8.87
CA VAL A 64 1.60 3.15 8.92
C VAL A 64 2.19 2.10 9.87
N VAL A 65 1.33 1.25 10.41
CA VAL A 65 1.71 0.20 11.36
C VAL A 65 1.29 -1.16 10.85
N ARG A 66 2.25 -2.07 10.70
CA ARG A 66 2.03 -3.50 10.44
C ARG A 66 2.79 -4.30 11.48
N TRP A 67 2.06 -5.07 12.29
CA TRP A 67 2.63 -5.85 13.39
C TRP A 67 3.28 -7.16 12.90
N GLU A 68 4.21 -7.03 11.95
CA GLU A 68 4.92 -8.14 11.33
C GLU A 68 5.70 -8.97 12.37
N PHE A 69 5.66 -10.29 12.20
CA PHE A 69 6.25 -11.27 13.12
C PHE A 69 7.65 -11.69 12.70
N LYS A 70 8.03 -11.47 11.44
CA LYS A 70 9.39 -11.72 10.97
C LYS A 70 10.39 -10.78 11.65
N HIS A 71 11.66 -11.20 11.67
CA HIS A 71 12.75 -10.45 12.29
C HIS A 71 12.81 -9.01 11.73
N PRO A 72 12.68 -7.97 12.58
CA PRO A 72 12.73 -6.59 12.14
C PRO A 72 14.15 -6.23 11.68
N THR A 73 14.26 -5.44 10.62
CA THR A 73 15.52 -4.90 10.09
C THR A 73 15.32 -3.40 9.86
N PRO A 74 16.11 -2.51 10.47
CA PRO A 74 15.95 -1.07 10.28
C PRO A 74 15.85 -0.69 8.80
N PHE A 75 14.92 0.22 8.47
CA PHE A 75 14.51 0.63 7.12
C PHE A 75 13.88 -0.45 6.24
N ILE A 76 14.45 -1.66 6.19
CA ILE A 76 14.02 -2.72 5.28
C ILE A 76 12.73 -3.40 5.73
N ARG A 77 12.54 -3.58 7.04
CA ARG A 77 11.36 -4.21 7.64
C ARG A 77 11.16 -3.72 9.07
N THR A 78 10.30 -2.74 9.27
CA THR A 78 9.95 -2.19 10.58
C THR A 78 8.45 -2.29 10.82
N ARG A 79 8.03 -2.30 12.09
CA ARG A 79 6.59 -2.38 12.44
C ARG A 79 5.85 -1.09 12.17
N GLU A 80 6.49 0.04 12.42
CA GLU A 80 6.05 1.35 12.00
C GLU A 80 7.03 1.86 10.93
N PHE A 81 6.49 2.43 9.86
CA PHE A 81 7.30 3.04 8.81
C PHE A 81 6.60 4.23 8.18
N LEU A 82 7.41 5.15 7.65
CA LEU A 82 6.94 6.29 6.87
C LEU A 82 6.83 5.88 5.41
N TRP A 83 5.76 6.29 4.76
CA TRP A 83 5.58 6.03 3.34
C TRP A 83 4.77 7.14 2.66
N GLN A 84 4.65 7.01 1.34
CA GLN A 84 3.55 7.60 0.60
C GLN A 84 2.63 6.48 0.11
N GLU A 85 1.34 6.77 0.04
CA GLU A 85 0.36 5.93 -0.65
C GLU A 85 -0.48 6.80 -1.60
N GLY A 86 -0.55 6.37 -2.86
CA GLY A 86 -1.32 6.99 -3.92
C GLY A 86 -2.53 6.14 -4.29
N HIS A 87 -3.73 6.74 -4.29
CA HIS A 87 -4.96 6.08 -4.69
C HIS A 87 -5.63 6.87 -5.80
N THR A 88 -5.91 6.20 -6.92
CA THR A 88 -6.50 6.82 -8.10
C THR A 88 -7.73 6.04 -8.58
N ALA A 89 -8.72 6.75 -9.11
CA ALA A 89 -9.90 6.18 -9.73
C ALA A 89 -10.06 6.76 -11.14
N HIS A 90 -10.31 5.91 -12.13
CA HIS A 90 -10.32 6.28 -13.55
C HIS A 90 -11.58 5.76 -14.24
N ALA A 91 -12.01 6.46 -15.29
CA ALA A 91 -13.20 6.07 -16.06
C ALA A 91 -12.98 4.81 -16.93
N ASN A 92 -11.73 4.50 -17.27
CA ASN A 92 -11.40 3.34 -18.10
C ASN A 92 -10.07 2.71 -17.67
N LYS A 93 -9.92 1.41 -17.99
CA LYS A 93 -8.75 0.61 -17.64
C LYS A 93 -7.46 1.17 -18.22
N LYS A 94 -7.49 1.65 -19.47
CA LYS A 94 -6.28 2.18 -20.15
C LYS A 94 -5.67 3.35 -19.35
N SER A 95 -6.51 4.31 -18.92
CA SER A 95 -6.06 5.45 -18.11
C SER A 95 -5.48 5.01 -16.76
N ALA A 96 -6.05 3.98 -16.13
CA ALA A 96 -5.52 3.41 -14.90
C ALA A 96 -4.17 2.69 -15.13
N ASP A 97 -4.06 1.90 -16.21
CA ASP A 97 -2.82 1.20 -16.56
C ASP A 97 -1.69 2.20 -16.90
N ASP A 98 -2.01 3.28 -17.63
CA ASP A 98 -1.04 4.34 -17.95
C ASP A 98 -0.51 5.02 -16.67
N GLU A 99 -1.37 5.23 -15.66
CA GLU A 99 -0.96 5.74 -14.34
C GLU A 99 -0.05 4.76 -13.61
N VAL A 100 -0.40 3.47 -13.58
CA VAL A 100 0.39 2.41 -12.92
C VAL A 100 1.82 2.39 -13.46
N ILE A 101 1.98 2.40 -14.79
CA ILE A 101 3.30 2.40 -15.43
C ILE A 101 4.04 3.73 -15.20
N THR A 102 3.32 4.86 -15.18
CA THR A 102 3.91 6.16 -14.89
C THR A 102 4.52 6.18 -13.48
N ILE A 103 3.77 5.73 -12.48
CA ILE A 103 4.23 5.66 -11.08
C ILE A 103 5.36 4.64 -10.93
N LEU A 104 5.28 3.47 -11.57
CA LEU A 104 6.36 2.47 -11.55
C LEU A 104 7.70 3.06 -12.04
N LYS A 105 7.65 3.83 -13.14
CA LYS A 105 8.84 4.50 -13.68
C LYS A 105 9.35 5.58 -12.73
N LEU A 106 8.47 6.32 -12.05
CA LEU A 106 8.90 7.29 -11.04
C LEU A 106 9.58 6.60 -9.85
N TYR A 107 9.08 5.44 -9.40
CA TYR A 107 9.77 4.64 -8.39
C TYR A 107 11.15 4.18 -8.88
N ALA A 108 11.26 3.66 -10.10
CA ALA A 108 12.56 3.31 -10.66
C ALA A 108 13.52 4.50 -10.68
N ARG A 109 13.06 5.69 -11.09
CA ARG A 109 13.86 6.93 -11.07
C ARG A 109 14.29 7.36 -9.67
N ILE A 110 13.44 7.20 -8.65
CA ILE A 110 13.86 7.46 -7.26
C ILE A 110 15.05 6.57 -6.89
N TYR A 111 14.97 5.27 -7.19
CA TYR A 111 16.08 4.37 -6.89
C TYR A 111 17.33 4.67 -7.74
N GLU A 112 17.18 4.80 -9.06
CA GLU A 112 18.31 4.92 -9.98
C GLU A 112 18.95 6.31 -9.99
N GLU A 113 18.14 7.38 -10.03
CA GLU A 113 18.62 8.76 -10.18
C GLU A 113 18.95 9.41 -8.83
N LEU A 114 18.16 9.14 -7.77
CA LEU A 114 18.35 9.78 -6.47
C LEU A 114 19.19 8.93 -5.51
N LEU A 115 19.01 7.60 -5.53
CA LEU A 115 19.69 6.68 -4.60
C LEU A 115 20.86 5.92 -5.22
N ALA A 116 21.12 6.10 -6.53
CA ALA A 116 22.14 5.38 -7.29
C ALA A 116 22.04 3.84 -7.14
N CYS A 117 20.81 3.33 -7.03
CA CYS A 117 20.49 1.93 -6.82
C CYS A 117 19.77 1.38 -8.07
N PRO A 118 20.36 0.44 -8.82
CA PRO A 118 19.69 -0.15 -9.98
C PRO A 118 18.57 -1.09 -9.52
N VAL A 119 17.44 -1.04 -10.24
CA VAL A 119 16.26 -1.87 -9.95
C VAL A 119 15.74 -2.56 -11.20
N ILE A 120 15.03 -3.67 -11.03
CA ILE A 120 14.38 -4.40 -12.12
C ILE A 120 12.88 -4.14 -12.04
N GLN A 121 12.31 -3.52 -13.07
CA GLN A 121 10.87 -3.36 -13.21
C GLN A 121 10.23 -4.70 -13.63
N GLY A 122 9.12 -5.08 -13.00
CA GLY A 122 8.44 -6.33 -13.31
C GLY A 122 6.97 -6.37 -12.89
N VAL A 123 6.33 -7.50 -13.16
CA VAL A 123 4.96 -7.82 -12.74
C VAL A 123 5.03 -9.03 -11.80
N LYS A 124 4.40 -8.95 -10.63
CA LYS A 124 4.33 -10.06 -9.68
C LYS A 124 3.54 -11.23 -10.26
N SER A 125 3.89 -12.45 -9.84
CA SER A 125 3.12 -13.64 -10.19
C SER A 125 1.73 -13.60 -9.54
N GLU A 126 0.80 -14.43 -10.01
CA GLU A 126 -0.54 -14.54 -9.43
C GLU A 126 -0.53 -14.86 -7.93
N LYS A 127 0.50 -15.57 -7.44
CA LYS A 127 0.65 -15.91 -6.02
C LYS A 127 1.12 -14.72 -5.17
N GLU A 128 1.90 -13.81 -5.75
CA GLU A 128 2.57 -12.71 -5.03
C GLU A 128 1.94 -11.33 -5.32
N LYS A 129 0.91 -11.26 -6.18
CA LYS A 129 0.19 -10.02 -6.43
C LYS A 129 -0.61 -9.59 -5.19
N PHE A 130 -0.89 -8.30 -5.09
CA PHE A 130 -1.69 -7.75 -4.00
C PHE A 130 -3.09 -8.38 -3.96
N ALA A 131 -3.54 -8.76 -2.77
CA ALA A 131 -4.87 -9.35 -2.58
C ALA A 131 -5.97 -8.37 -3.02
N GLY A 132 -6.86 -8.82 -3.91
CA GLY A 132 -7.90 -8.01 -4.53
C GLY A 132 -7.45 -7.10 -5.68
N GLY A 133 -6.16 -7.11 -6.05
CA GLY A 133 -5.64 -6.42 -7.23
C GLY A 133 -5.77 -7.27 -8.51
N LEU A 134 -5.98 -6.62 -9.66
CA LEU A 134 -5.97 -7.29 -10.96
C LEU A 134 -4.57 -7.82 -11.30
N TYR A 135 -3.56 -6.95 -11.17
CA TYR A 135 -2.14 -7.24 -11.31
C TYR A 135 -1.33 -6.30 -10.40
N THR A 136 -0.07 -6.62 -10.15
CA THR A 136 0.84 -5.79 -9.34
C THR A 136 2.16 -5.61 -10.06
N THR A 137 2.54 -4.37 -10.33
CA THR A 137 3.88 -4.01 -10.83
C THR A 137 4.81 -3.72 -9.66
N THR A 138 6.10 -3.94 -9.85
CA THR A 138 7.11 -3.83 -8.78
C THR A 138 8.46 -3.38 -9.34
N VAL A 139 9.27 -2.77 -8.48
CA VAL A 139 10.70 -2.55 -8.70
C VAL A 139 11.47 -3.43 -7.71
N GLU A 140 12.26 -4.38 -8.22
CA GLU A 140 13.02 -5.31 -7.38
C GLU A 140 14.48 -4.84 -7.28
N ALA A 141 15.00 -4.76 -6.05
CA ALA A 141 16.42 -4.50 -5.81
C ALA A 141 17.12 -5.78 -5.34
N PHE A 142 18.45 -5.82 -5.46
CA PHE A 142 19.25 -6.95 -4.99
C PHE A 142 20.38 -6.46 -4.08
N ILE A 143 20.59 -7.16 -2.96
CA ILE A 143 21.64 -6.87 -1.99
C ILE A 143 22.75 -7.94 -2.12
N PRO A 144 23.88 -7.63 -2.79
CA PRO A 144 24.91 -8.63 -3.12
C PRO A 144 25.54 -9.28 -1.89
N THR A 145 25.73 -8.53 -0.81
CA THR A 145 26.36 -9.02 0.43
C THR A 145 25.54 -10.08 1.16
N THR A 146 24.22 -10.10 0.94
CA THR A 146 23.32 -11.09 1.56
C THR A 146 22.78 -12.11 0.56
N GLY A 147 22.97 -11.87 -0.75
CA GLY A 147 22.45 -12.71 -1.82
C GLY A 147 20.92 -12.70 -1.92
N LYS A 148 20.25 -11.63 -1.48
CA LYS A 148 18.78 -11.55 -1.38
C LYS A 148 18.22 -10.42 -2.22
N GLY A 149 17.07 -10.69 -2.86
CA GLY A 149 16.18 -9.67 -3.40
C GLY A 149 15.38 -9.00 -2.28
N VAL A 150 15.06 -7.72 -2.47
CA VAL A 150 14.22 -6.90 -1.58
C VAL A 150 13.22 -6.09 -2.38
#